data_AF-A0A1G8MQG6-F1
#
_entry.id   AF-A0A1G8MQG6-F1
#
_cell.length_a   1.000
_cell.length_b   1.000
_cell.length_c   1.000
_cell.angle_alpha   90.00
_cell.angle_beta   90.00
_cell.angle_gamma   90.00
#
_symmetry.space_group_name_H-M   'P 1'
#
loop_
_entity.id
_entity.type
_entity.pdbx_description
1 polymer ?
#
loop_
_entity_poly.entity_id
_entity_poly.type
_entity_poly.pdbx_seq_one_letter_code
_entity_poly.pdbx_strand_id
1 'polypeptide(L)'
;MRNTPKETIQSVVERAYEAAGGIQSAAADLGLAQSTLSEHTEIPKGKRAGGLGINYVDTLARINSGSAAVLAEHFAALAGGTFHAIRSDDEPRETWEHVAALVKEAAEGVSALNLLPHGGSRQNARQELVDIVRAAEAAIRDIDLLPDATVIPHRGCI
;
A
#
# COMPACT_ATOMS: atom_id res chain seq x y z
N MET A 1 -13.12 -3.26 -22.38
CA MET A 1 -12.45 -3.77 -21.16
C MET A 1 -11.99 -5.20 -21.46
N ARG A 2 -10.68 -5.44 -21.65
CA ARG A 2 -10.19 -6.79 -21.94
C ARG A 2 -10.33 -7.65 -20.69
N ASN A 3 -10.82 -8.86 -20.87
CA ASN A 3 -11.15 -9.81 -19.81
C ASN A 3 -9.84 -10.36 -19.21
N THR A 4 -9.21 -9.61 -18.31
CA THR A 4 -8.07 -10.13 -17.53
C THR A 4 -8.60 -11.18 -16.56
N PRO A 5 -8.06 -12.40 -16.53
CA PRO A 5 -8.49 -13.41 -15.57
C PRO A 5 -8.39 -12.82 -14.15
N LYS A 6 -9.48 -12.89 -13.38
CA LYS A 6 -9.47 -12.47 -11.97
C LYS A 6 -8.49 -13.35 -11.23
N GLU A 7 -7.46 -12.74 -10.68
CA GLU A 7 -6.47 -13.41 -9.84
C GLU A 7 -7.18 -14.14 -8.68
N THR A 8 -6.79 -15.39 -8.41
CA THR A 8 -7.41 -16.19 -7.34
C THR A 8 -6.67 -15.96 -6.03
N ILE A 9 -7.34 -16.25 -4.90
CA ILE A 9 -6.68 -16.17 -3.58
C ILE A 9 -5.46 -17.10 -3.47
N GLN A 10 -5.41 -18.18 -4.27
CA GLN A 10 -4.29 -19.12 -4.27
C GLN A 10 -3.01 -18.50 -4.83
N SER A 11 -3.10 -17.79 -5.96
CA SER A 11 -1.92 -17.12 -6.52
C SER A 11 -1.44 -15.96 -5.64
N VAL A 12 -2.34 -15.33 -4.90
CA VAL A 12 -1.97 -14.31 -3.90
C VAL A 12 -1.21 -14.94 -2.73
N VAL A 13 -1.64 -16.11 -2.25
CA VAL A 13 -0.93 -16.86 -1.19
C VAL A 13 0.44 -17.33 -1.67
N GLU A 14 0.56 -17.78 -2.92
CA GLU A 14 1.85 -18.12 -3.53
C GLU A 14 2.81 -16.92 -3.54
N ARG A 15 2.33 -15.75 -4.01
CA ARG A 15 3.12 -14.50 -3.97
C ARG A 15 3.47 -14.07 -2.55
N ALA A 16 2.60 -14.32 -1.58
CA ALA A 16 2.90 -14.03 -0.17
C ALA A 16 4.04 -14.92 0.37
N TYR A 17 4.14 -16.19 -0.07
CA TYR A 17 5.28 -17.04 0.25
C TYR A 17 6.56 -16.62 -0.48
N GLU A 18 6.46 -16.22 -1.74
CA GLU A 18 7.60 -15.66 -2.47
C GLU A 18 8.15 -14.41 -1.79
N ALA A 19 7.27 -13.49 -1.36
CA ALA A 19 7.64 -12.30 -0.59
C ALA A 19 8.28 -12.64 0.78
N ALA A 20 7.98 -13.83 1.33
CA ALA A 20 8.61 -14.35 2.53
C ALA A 20 10.00 -14.98 2.31
N GLY A 21 10.52 -14.98 1.08
CA GLY A 21 11.77 -15.68 0.74
C GLY A 21 11.56 -17.09 0.19
N GLY A 22 10.35 -17.39 -0.30
CA GLY A 22 10.00 -18.68 -0.91
C GLY A 22 9.35 -19.67 0.07
N ILE A 23 8.76 -20.73 -0.49
CA ILE A 23 7.97 -21.72 0.27
C ILE A 23 8.78 -22.44 1.35
N GLN A 24 10.09 -22.62 1.15
CA GLN A 24 10.99 -23.22 2.15
C GLN A 24 11.16 -22.31 3.36
N SER A 25 11.36 -21.01 3.13
CA SER A 25 11.49 -20.01 4.20
C SER A 25 10.17 -19.89 4.97
N ALA A 26 9.06 -19.77 4.23
CA ALA A 26 7.73 -19.72 4.83
C ALA A 26 7.40 -20.98 5.66
N ALA A 27 7.79 -22.18 5.19
CA ALA A 27 7.62 -23.41 5.95
C ALA A 27 8.41 -23.40 7.26
N ALA A 28 9.66 -22.95 7.22
CA ALA A 28 10.51 -22.83 8.39
C ALA A 28 9.94 -21.81 9.40
N ASP A 29 9.51 -20.63 8.92
CA ASP A 29 8.94 -19.57 9.74
C ASP A 29 7.62 -19.99 10.41
N LEU A 30 6.81 -20.80 9.71
CA LEU A 30 5.54 -21.32 10.22
C LEU A 30 5.70 -22.59 11.07
N GLY A 31 6.90 -23.16 11.17
CA GLY A 31 7.14 -24.42 11.87
C GLY A 31 6.43 -25.62 11.22
N LEU A 32 6.26 -25.59 9.89
CA LEU A 32 5.56 -26.63 9.11
C LEU A 32 6.51 -27.38 8.17
N ALA A 33 6.12 -28.58 7.77
CA ALA A 33 6.80 -29.26 6.68
C ALA A 33 6.48 -28.59 5.33
N GLN A 34 7.48 -28.46 4.47
CA GLN A 34 7.32 -27.86 3.13
C GLN A 34 6.26 -28.60 2.29
N SER A 35 6.19 -29.93 2.40
CA SER A 35 5.18 -30.75 1.73
C SER A 35 3.76 -30.35 2.12
N THR A 36 3.55 -29.96 3.39
CA THR A 36 2.26 -29.48 3.89
C THR A 36 1.87 -28.15 3.25
N LEU A 37 2.80 -27.21 3.04
CA LEU A 37 2.48 -25.96 2.34
C LEU A 37 2.17 -26.20 0.86
N SER A 38 2.99 -27.01 0.18
CA SER A 38 2.87 -27.29 -1.26
C SER A 38 1.54 -27.97 -1.61
N GLU A 39 1.10 -28.94 -0.78
CA GLU A 39 -0.15 -29.68 -1.00
C GLU A 39 -1.40 -28.76 -0.96
N HIS A 40 -1.33 -27.65 -0.23
CA HIS A 40 -2.49 -26.78 -0.04
C HIS A 40 -2.50 -25.54 -0.96
N THR A 41 -1.37 -25.18 -1.56
CA THR A 41 -1.28 -24.15 -2.62
C THR A 41 -1.68 -24.67 -4.00
N GLU A 42 -1.50 -25.97 -4.27
CA GLU A 42 -1.91 -26.56 -5.54
C GLU A 42 -3.43 -26.44 -5.81
N ILE A 43 -3.77 -26.18 -7.08
CA ILE A 43 -5.14 -26.14 -7.59
C ILE A 43 -5.73 -27.57 -7.47
N PRO A 44 -6.79 -27.79 -6.67
CA PRO A 44 -7.16 -29.12 -6.22
C PRO A 44 -7.78 -30.00 -7.32
N LYS A 45 -7.37 -31.29 -7.35
CA LYS A 45 -7.98 -32.36 -8.18
C LYS A 45 -8.91 -33.32 -7.38
N GLY A 46 -9.40 -32.97 -6.18
CA GLY A 46 -10.22 -33.88 -5.37
C GLY A 46 -10.88 -33.29 -4.10
N LYS A 47 -11.54 -34.17 -3.30
CA LYS A 47 -12.21 -33.85 -2.01
C LYS A 47 -11.19 -33.62 -0.90
N ARG A 48 -11.16 -32.40 -0.34
CA ARG A 48 -10.19 -31.93 0.66
C ARG A 48 -10.56 -32.28 2.10
N ALA A 49 -9.56 -32.61 2.91
CA ALA A 49 -9.49 -32.16 4.31
C ALA A 49 -9.17 -30.65 4.28
N GLY A 50 -9.84 -29.84 5.12
CA GLY A 50 -9.94 -28.39 4.99
C GLY A 50 -8.66 -27.67 4.55
N GLY A 51 -8.77 -26.79 3.54
CA GLY A 51 -7.64 -26.05 2.98
C GLY A 51 -6.84 -25.29 4.05
N LEU A 52 -5.57 -24.98 3.77
CA LEU A 52 -4.70 -24.25 4.69
C LEU A 52 -5.44 -22.99 5.15
N GLY A 53 -5.77 -22.97 6.44
CA GLY A 53 -6.67 -21.97 6.98
C GLY A 53 -6.07 -20.58 6.91
N ILE A 54 -6.93 -19.56 6.79
CA ILE A 54 -6.58 -18.14 6.92
C ILE A 54 -5.68 -17.85 8.13
N ASN A 55 -5.72 -18.70 9.16
CA ASN A 55 -4.85 -18.65 10.34
C ASN A 55 -3.35 -18.78 10.01
N TYR A 56 -2.96 -19.63 9.05
CA TYR A 56 -1.55 -19.75 8.66
C TYR A 56 -1.08 -18.52 7.90
N VAL A 57 -1.94 -17.98 7.05
CA VAL A 57 -1.69 -16.74 6.31
C VAL A 57 -1.60 -15.55 7.26
N ASP A 58 -2.48 -15.47 8.26
CA ASP A 58 -2.40 -14.46 9.33
C ASP A 58 -1.10 -14.62 10.15
N THR A 59 -0.72 -15.85 10.49
CA THR A 59 0.52 -16.12 11.23
C THR A 59 1.75 -15.67 10.42
N LEU A 60 1.79 -15.99 9.12
CA LEU A 60 2.87 -15.54 8.25
C LEU A 60 2.88 -14.02 8.11
N ALA A 61 1.73 -13.39 7.92
CA ALA A 61 1.62 -11.94 7.81
C ALA A 61 2.07 -11.19 9.08
N ARG A 62 1.94 -11.83 10.26
CA ARG A 62 2.48 -11.29 11.52
C ARG A 62 4.01 -11.38 11.61
N ILE A 63 4.60 -12.40 11.01
CA ILE A 63 6.05 -12.66 11.03
C ILE A 63 6.76 -11.86 9.93
N ASN A 64 6.16 -11.81 8.74
CA ASN A 64 6.71 -11.18 7.55
C ASN A 64 5.75 -10.11 7.02
N SER A 65 6.16 -8.84 7.15
CA SER A 65 5.37 -7.70 6.67
C SER A 65 5.23 -7.63 5.14
N GLY A 66 6.17 -8.21 4.39
CA GLY A 66 6.09 -8.35 2.93
C GLY A 66 4.93 -9.25 2.51
N SER A 67 4.75 -10.39 3.19
CA SER A 67 3.60 -11.27 2.97
C SER A 67 2.27 -10.58 3.30
N ALA A 68 2.24 -9.74 4.34
CA ALA A 68 1.06 -8.95 4.70
C ALA A 68 0.70 -7.92 3.61
N ALA A 69 1.70 -7.24 3.03
CA ALA A 69 1.50 -6.24 1.99
C ALA A 69 0.83 -6.84 0.74
N VAL A 70 1.27 -8.04 0.32
CA VAL A 70 0.70 -8.74 -0.85
C VAL A 70 -0.81 -9.00 -0.69
N LEU A 71 -1.25 -9.38 0.51
CA LEU A 71 -2.66 -9.61 0.81
C LEU A 71 -3.45 -8.30 0.85
N ALA A 72 -2.88 -7.27 1.47
CA ALA A 72 -3.51 -5.96 1.57
C ALA A 72 -3.72 -5.31 0.19
N GLU A 73 -2.73 -5.41 -0.70
CA GLU A 73 -2.83 -4.96 -2.10
C GLU A 73 -3.94 -5.68 -2.85
N HIS A 74 -4.03 -7.01 -2.71
CA HIS A 74 -5.06 -7.80 -3.36
C HIS A 74 -6.47 -7.39 -2.92
N PHE A 75 -6.71 -7.27 -1.61
CA PHE A 75 -8.03 -6.88 -1.11
C PHE A 75 -8.37 -5.42 -1.40
N ALA A 76 -7.38 -4.51 -1.38
CA ALA A 76 -7.58 -3.14 -1.80
C ALA A 76 -8.01 -3.06 -3.27
N ALA A 77 -7.35 -3.82 -4.16
CA ALA A 77 -7.70 -3.89 -5.57
C ALA A 77 -9.11 -4.46 -5.79
N LEU A 78 -9.51 -5.50 -5.05
CA LEU A 78 -10.88 -6.04 -5.10
C LEU A 78 -11.93 -5.02 -4.64
N ALA A 79 -11.59 -4.16 -3.69
CA ALA A 79 -12.45 -3.07 -3.21
C ALA A 79 -12.46 -1.83 -4.13
N GLY A 80 -11.68 -1.84 -5.23
CA GLY A 80 -11.54 -0.70 -6.13
C GLY A 80 -10.63 0.41 -5.62
N GLY A 81 -9.80 0.13 -4.62
CA GLY A 81 -8.82 1.05 -4.04
C GLY A 81 -7.37 0.64 -4.32
N THR A 82 -6.45 1.33 -3.66
CA THR A 82 -5.01 1.07 -3.68
C THR A 82 -4.49 0.92 -2.26
N PHE A 83 -3.58 -0.01 -2.03
CA PHE A 83 -2.84 -0.11 -0.78
C PHE A 83 -1.51 0.65 -0.91
N HIS A 84 -1.08 1.32 0.15
CA HIS A 84 0.27 1.87 0.28
C HIS A 84 0.81 1.45 1.65
N ALA A 85 1.89 0.67 1.65
CA ALA A 85 2.59 0.32 2.87
C ALA A 85 3.36 1.55 3.36
N ILE A 86 2.97 2.09 4.53
CA ILE A 86 3.77 3.12 5.19
C ILE A 86 4.94 2.41 5.85
N ARG A 87 6.12 2.48 5.21
CA ARG A 87 7.37 1.99 5.79
C ARG A 87 7.92 3.13 6.64
N SER A 88 7.91 2.96 7.97
CA SER A 88 8.39 3.97 8.92
C SER A 88 9.84 4.40 8.71
N ASP A 89 10.60 3.66 7.89
CA ASP A 89 12.03 3.86 7.68
C ASP A 89 12.37 4.45 6.29
N ASP A 90 11.43 4.54 5.34
CA ASP A 90 11.77 4.85 3.92
C ASP A 90 11.28 6.21 3.40
N GLU A 91 10.39 6.92 4.09
CA GLU A 91 10.02 8.28 3.68
C GLU A 91 10.59 9.31 4.66
N PRO A 92 11.36 10.32 4.17
CA PRO A 92 11.71 11.47 4.98
C PRO A 92 10.42 12.01 5.59
N ARG A 93 10.42 12.15 6.92
CA ARG A 93 9.31 12.69 7.70
C ARG A 93 8.76 14.00 7.08
N GLU A 94 9.64 14.75 6.43
CA GLU A 94 9.41 15.95 5.63
C GLU A 94 8.41 15.75 4.46
N THR A 95 8.49 14.65 3.69
CA THR A 95 7.57 14.38 2.57
C THR A 95 6.14 14.15 3.07
N TRP A 96 5.97 13.40 4.16
CA TRP A 96 4.65 13.18 4.76
C TRP A 96 4.08 14.43 5.42
N GLU A 97 4.93 15.28 5.98
CA GLU A 97 4.53 16.59 6.50
C GLU A 97 3.97 17.48 5.39
N HIS A 98 4.57 17.46 4.20
CA HIS A 98 4.01 18.15 3.02
C HIS A 98 2.68 17.56 2.56
N VAL A 99 2.54 16.24 2.51
CA VAL A 99 1.28 15.58 2.14
C VAL A 99 0.18 15.94 3.14
N ALA A 100 0.47 15.86 4.44
CA ALA A 100 -0.49 16.20 5.49
C ALA A 100 -0.92 17.67 5.43
N ALA A 101 0.04 18.58 5.22
CA ALA A 101 -0.25 20.02 5.05
C ALA A 101 -1.11 20.27 3.81
N LEU A 102 -0.74 19.72 2.66
CA LEU A 102 -1.51 19.90 1.41
C LEU A 102 -2.94 19.39 1.54
N VAL A 103 -3.14 18.21 2.13
CA VAL A 103 -4.48 17.65 2.34
C VAL A 103 -5.31 18.52 3.29
N LYS A 104 -4.71 18.99 4.39
CA LYS A 104 -5.38 19.86 5.35
C LYS A 104 -5.82 21.18 4.70
N GLU A 105 -4.89 21.93 4.13
CA GLU A 105 -5.19 23.25 3.57
C GLU A 105 -6.17 23.14 2.38
N ALA A 106 -6.06 22.09 1.55
CA ALA A 106 -7.01 21.85 0.46
C ALA A 106 -8.43 21.58 0.98
N ALA A 107 -8.58 20.80 2.06
CA ALA A 107 -9.88 20.54 2.66
C ALA A 107 -10.50 21.82 3.26
N GLU A 108 -9.70 22.64 3.94
CA GLU A 108 -10.13 23.92 4.52
C GLU A 108 -10.55 24.92 3.42
N GLY A 109 -9.78 25.03 2.34
CA GLY A 109 -10.13 25.87 1.19
C GLY A 109 -11.36 25.42 0.43
N VAL A 110 -11.53 24.11 0.19
CA VAL A 110 -12.77 23.57 -0.42
C VAL A 110 -13.98 23.88 0.46
N SER A 111 -13.86 23.71 1.78
CA SER A 111 -14.92 24.06 2.73
C SER A 111 -15.29 25.54 2.67
N ALA A 112 -14.29 26.44 2.72
CA ALA A 112 -14.52 27.87 2.67
C ALA A 112 -15.15 28.34 1.35
N LEU A 113 -14.75 27.75 0.21
CA LEU A 113 -15.37 28.00 -1.09
C LEU A 113 -16.82 27.52 -1.14
N ASN A 114 -17.10 26.34 -0.60
CA ASN A 114 -18.45 25.77 -0.59
C ASN A 114 -19.43 26.57 0.29
N LEU A 115 -18.92 27.34 1.25
CA LEU A 115 -19.73 28.23 2.08
C LEU A 115 -20.09 29.56 1.38
N LEU A 116 -19.41 29.96 0.28
CA LEU A 116 -19.67 31.24 -0.39
C LEU A 116 -21.12 31.41 -0.88
N PRO A 117 -21.79 30.41 -1.49
CA PRO A 117 -23.20 30.51 -1.85
C PRO A 117 -24.14 30.64 -0.64
N HIS A 118 -23.66 30.30 0.56
CA HIS A 118 -24.41 30.30 1.82
C HIS A 118 -24.05 31.49 2.72
N GLY A 119 -23.45 32.55 2.17
CA GLY A 119 -23.07 33.75 2.91
C GLY A 119 -21.69 33.68 3.57
N GLY A 120 -20.87 32.69 3.21
CA GLY A 120 -19.48 32.58 3.65
C GLY A 120 -18.63 33.80 3.25
N SER A 121 -17.59 34.06 4.03
CA SER A 121 -16.67 35.20 3.82
C SER A 121 -15.78 34.97 2.60
N ARG A 122 -15.88 35.88 1.61
CA ARG A 122 -14.95 35.94 0.46
C ARG A 122 -13.50 36.15 0.90
N GLN A 123 -13.29 36.91 1.97
CA GLN A 123 -11.96 37.13 2.52
C GLN A 123 -11.38 35.84 3.09
N ASN A 124 -12.18 35.05 3.81
CA ASN A 124 -11.73 33.77 4.36
C ASN A 124 -11.43 32.79 3.23
N ALA A 125 -12.35 32.62 2.27
CA ALA A 125 -12.10 31.74 1.13
C ALA A 125 -10.84 32.14 0.32
N ARG A 126 -10.59 33.44 0.16
CA ARG A 126 -9.35 33.93 -0.45
C ARG A 126 -8.11 33.59 0.40
N GLN A 127 -8.21 33.70 1.73
CA GLN A 127 -7.12 33.38 2.63
C GLN A 127 -6.77 31.89 2.57
N GLU A 128 -7.76 31.01 2.66
CA GLU A 128 -7.54 29.56 2.54
C GLU A 128 -6.89 29.16 1.20
N LEU A 129 -7.29 29.81 0.10
CA LEU A 129 -6.65 29.60 -1.20
C LEU A 129 -5.17 30.03 -1.22
N VAL A 130 -4.82 31.10 -0.51
CA VAL A 130 -3.42 31.52 -0.36
C VAL A 130 -2.63 30.50 0.45
N ASP A 131 -3.24 29.91 1.48
CA ASP A 131 -2.59 28.93 2.34
C ASP A 131 -2.36 27.59 1.63
N ILE A 132 -3.28 27.18 0.74
CA ILE A 132 -3.04 26.08 -0.23
C ILE A 132 -1.82 26.35 -1.11
N VAL A 133 -1.74 27.55 -1.71
CA VAL A 133 -0.61 27.91 -2.58
C VAL A 133 0.70 27.89 -1.79
N ARG A 134 0.72 28.41 -0.57
CA ARG A 134 1.91 28.39 0.30
C ARG A 134 2.35 26.98 0.64
N ALA A 135 1.42 26.08 0.95
CA ALA A 135 1.73 24.68 1.22
C ALA A 135 2.33 23.99 -0.01
N ALA A 136 1.78 24.25 -1.20
CA ALA A 136 2.31 23.73 -2.46
C ALA A 136 3.69 24.29 -2.80
N GLU A 137 3.89 25.60 -2.64
CA GLU A 137 5.19 26.23 -2.87
C GLU A 137 6.26 25.72 -1.89
N ALA A 138 5.90 25.45 -0.63
CA ALA A 138 6.81 24.84 0.33
C ALA A 138 7.24 23.43 -0.11
N ALA A 139 6.27 22.58 -0.46
CA ALA A 139 6.56 21.24 -0.95
C ALA A 139 7.43 21.26 -2.23
N ILE A 140 7.14 22.16 -3.18
CA ILE A 140 7.94 22.30 -4.41
C ILE A 140 9.38 22.70 -4.09
N ARG A 141 9.58 23.71 -3.23
CA ARG A 141 10.94 24.14 -2.84
C ARG A 141 11.73 22.99 -2.22
N ASP A 142 11.11 22.23 -1.34
CA ASP A 142 11.80 21.17 -0.62
C ASP A 142 12.10 19.99 -1.55
N ILE A 143 11.21 19.69 -2.51
CA ILE A 143 11.47 18.74 -3.62
C ILE A 143 12.65 19.21 -4.50
N ASP A 144 12.69 20.50 -4.88
CA ASP A 144 13.77 21.05 -5.71
C ASP A 144 15.14 21.05 -5.00
N LEU A 145 15.13 20.97 -3.66
CA LEU A 145 16.33 20.86 -2.83
C LEU A 145 16.74 19.41 -2.57
N LEU A 146 15.91 18.42 -2.90
CA LEU A 146 16.29 17.02 -2.82
C LEU A 146 17.45 16.78 -3.80
N PRO A 147 18.51 16.08 -3.37
CA PRO A 147 19.57 15.70 -4.28
C PRO A 147 18.98 14.83 -5.39
N ASP A 148 19.41 15.05 -6.64
CA ASP A 148 19.09 14.15 -7.75
C ASP A 148 19.29 12.71 -7.29
N ALA A 149 18.20 11.93 -7.30
CA ALA A 149 18.26 10.56 -6.86
C ALA A 149 19.37 9.86 -7.66
N THR A 150 20.47 9.50 -6.99
CA THR A 150 21.40 8.51 -7.50
C THR A 150 20.55 7.32 -7.84
N VAL A 151 20.41 7.06 -9.14
CA VAL A 151 19.77 5.86 -9.69
C VAL A 151 20.38 4.69 -8.94
N ILE A 152 19.67 4.14 -7.95
CA ILE A 152 20.05 2.87 -7.36
C ILE A 152 19.72 1.88 -8.46
N PRO A 153 20.71 1.27 -9.13
CA PRO A 153 20.40 0.27 -10.14
C PRO A 153 19.66 -0.84 -9.42
N HIS A 154 18.39 -1.07 -9.81
CA HIS A 154 17.71 -2.31 -9.48
C HIS A 154 18.61 -3.43 -9.97
N ARG A 155 19.36 -4.05 -9.05
CA ARG A 155 20.10 -5.27 -9.34
C ARG A 155 19.04 -6.30 -9.69
N GLY A 156 18.90 -6.56 -10.98
CA GLY A 156 18.11 -7.68 -11.48
C GLY A 156 18.62 -8.96 -10.83
N CYS A 157 17.73 -9.62 -10.09
CA CYS A 157 17.90 -11.04 -9.80
C CYS A 157 17.60 -11.80 -11.09
N ILE A 158 18.65 -12.40 -11.66
CA ILE A 158 18.59 -13.53 -12.59
C ILE A 158 18.72 -14.79 -11.75
#